data_AF-A0A9D7GCT3-F1
#
_entry.id   AF-A0A9D7GCT3-F1
#
_cell.length_a   1.000
_cell.length_b   1.000
_cell.length_c   1.000
_cell.angle_alpha   90.00
_cell.angle_beta   90.00
_cell.angle_gamma   90.00
#
_symmetry.space_group_name_H-M   'P 1'
#
loop_
_entity.id
_entity.type
_entity.pdbx_description
1 polymer ?
#
loop_
_entity_poly.entity_id
_entity_poly.type
_entity_poly.pdbx_seq_one_letter_code
_entity_poly.pdbx_strand_id
1 'polypeptide(L)' 'MKVKARLLCRKGQQEGNIQIVAYYKDQQKEISLGRKIDKAVWDNERGIAKGPCVSNVKCTN' A
#
# COMPACT_ATOMS: atom_id res chain seq x y z
N MET A 1 19.48 -4.16 1.72
CA MET A 1 18.11 -4.47 2.16
C MET A 1 17.15 -3.64 1.32
N LYS A 2 16.13 -4.23 0.72
CA LYS A 2 15.13 -3.51 -0.09
C LYS A 2 13.75 -3.72 0.50
N VAL A 3 13.00 -2.64 0.70
CA VAL A 3 11.62 -2.69 1.22
C VAL A 3 10.70 -2.16 0.12
N LYS A 4 9.58 -2.86 -0.11
CA LYS A 4 8.52 -2.43 -1.03
C LYS A 4 7.17 -2.52 -0.33
N ALA A 5 6.24 -1.65 -0.69
CA ALA A 5 4.84 -1.78 -0.34
C ALA A 5 4.04 -2.26 -1.55
N ARG A 6 3.02 -3.09 -1.32
CA ARG A 6 2.06 -3.50 -2.35
C ARG A 6 0.65 -3.60 -1.78
N LEU A 7 -0.34 -3.46 -2.64
CA LEU A 7 -1.73 -3.70 -2.30
C LEU A 7 -2.11 -5.15 -2.62
N LEU A 8 -2.52 -5.91 -1.61
CA LEU A 8 -3.04 -7.27 -1.78
C LEU A 8 -4.58 -7.23 -1.89
N CYS A 9 -5.09 -7.45 -3.09
CA CYS A 9 -6.53 -7.57 -3.35
C CYS A 9 -6.91 -8.99 -3.75
N ARG A 10 -8.06 -9.47 -3.25
CA ARG A 10 -8.65 -10.72 -3.75
C ARG A 10 -9.29 -10.47 -5.13
N LYS A 11 -9.36 -11.52 -5.95
CA LYS A 11 -10.01 -11.46 -7.28
C LYS A 11 -11.46 -10.98 -7.11
N GLY A 12 -11.86 -10.00 -7.91
CA GLY A 12 -13.20 -9.40 -7.87
C GLY A 12 -13.45 -8.40 -6.73
N GLN A 13 -12.50 -8.15 -5.83
CA GLN A 13 -12.64 -7.14 -4.77
C GLN A 13 -12.05 -5.79 -5.17
N GLN A 14 -12.71 -4.70 -4.78
CA GLN A 14 -12.21 -3.33 -4.97
C GLN A 14 -11.29 -2.89 -3.83
N GLU A 15 -11.44 -3.46 -2.63
CA GLU A 15 -10.56 -3.20 -1.51
C GLU A 15 -9.45 -4.27 -1.37
N GLY A 16 -8.31 -3.85 -0.81
CA GLY A 16 -7.21 -4.74 -0.46
C GLY A 16 -6.48 -4.28 0.79
N ASN A 17 -5.59 -5.14 1.30
CA ASN A 17 -4.74 -4.81 2.44
C ASN A 17 -3.36 -4.35 1.97
N ILE A 18 -2.81 -3.34 2.63
CA ILE A 18 -1.42 -2.94 2.40
C ILE A 18 -0.48 -4.00 3.00
N GLN A 19 0.47 -4.46 2.19
CA GLN A 19 1.55 -5.35 2.60
C GLN A 19 2.90 -4.67 2.44
N ILE A 20 3.75 -4.81 3.47
CA ILE A 20 5.17 -4.49 3.39
C ILE A 20 5.93 -5.78 3.07
N VAL A 21 6.77 -5.72 2.05
CA VAL A 21 7.64 -6.82 1.64
C VAL A 21 9.09 -6.39 1.79
N ALA A 22 9.81 -7.08 2.68
CA ALA A 22 11.24 -6.88 2.90
C ALA A 22 12.03 -7.99 2.20
N TYR A 23 13.02 -7.57 1.41
CA TYR A 23 13.96 -8.44 0.70
C TYR A 23 15.35 -8.34 1.34
N TYR A 24 15.88 -9.49 1.73
CA TYR A 24 17.23 -9.64 2.26
C TYR A 24 17.90 -10.86 1.64
N LYS A 25 18.87 -10.62 0.73
CA LYS A 25 19.48 -11.67 -0.10
C LYS A 25 18.38 -12.47 -0.83
N ASP A 26 18.38 -13.79 -0.67
CA ASP A 26 17.39 -14.71 -1.24
C ASP A 26 16.13 -14.88 -0.37
N GLN A 27 16.04 -14.15 0.74
CA GLN A 27 14.91 -14.22 1.67
C GLN A 27 13.92 -13.08 1.43
N GLN A 28 12.63 -13.44 1.41
CA GLN A 28 11.51 -12.52 1.35
C GLN A 28 10.66 -12.68 2.62
N LYS A 29 10.40 -11.57 3.31
CA LYS A 29 9.47 -11.52 4.46
C LYS A 29 8.35 -10.53 4.18
N GLU A 30 7.12 -10.95 4.46
CA GLU A 30 5.92 -10.13 4.23
C GLU A 30 5.20 -9.84 5.54
N ILE A 31 4.72 -8.61 5.70
CA ILE A 31 3.91 -8.18 6.84
C ILE A 31 2.68 -7.45 6.30
N SER A 32 1.50 -7.91 6.69
CA SER A 32 0.24 -7.22 6.39
C SER A 32 -0.05 -6.17 7.46
N LEU A 33 -0.31 -4.93 7.06
CA LEU A 33 -0.58 -3.84 8.00
C LEU A 33 -2.04 -3.80 8.51
N GLY A 34 -2.91 -4.68 8.00
CA GLY A 34 -4.34 -4.73 8.37
C GLY A 34 -5.18 -3.54 7.88
N ARG A 35 -4.56 -2.47 7.36
CA ARG A 35 -5.25 -1.33 6.76
C ARG A 35 -5.78 -1.71 5.37
N LYS A 36 -7.10 -1.58 5.21
CA LYS A 36 -7.79 -1.72 3.93
C LYS A 36 -7.76 -0.41 3.15
N ILE A 37 -7.62 -0.52 1.84
CA ILE A 37 -7.67 0.61 0.90
C ILE A 37 -8.29 0.17 -0.42
N ASP A 38 -9.05 1.08 -1.06
CA ASP A 38 -9.62 0.87 -2.38
C ASP A 38 -8.51 0.94 -3.47
N LYS A 39 -8.59 0.06 -4.46
CA LYS A 39 -7.69 0.02 -5.63
C LYS A 39 -7.63 1.35 -6.37
N ALA A 40 -8.74 2.08 -6.48
CA ALA A 40 -8.82 3.34 -7.22
C ALA A 40 -7.92 4.42 -6.60
N VAL A 41 -7.64 4.32 -5.30
CA VAL A 41 -6.81 5.26 -4.55
C VAL A 41 -5.41 4.70 -4.25
N TRP A 42 -4.94 3.69 -4.98
CA TRP A 42 -3.59 3.14 -4.81
C TRP A 42 -2.67 3.52 -5.98
N ASP A 43 -1.47 4.00 -5.66
CA ASP A 43 -0.39 4.26 -6.61
C ASP A 43 0.53 3.05 -6.70
N ASN A 44 0.41 2.30 -7.79
CA ASN A 44 1.26 1.14 -8.04
C ASN A 44 2.73 1.50 -8.32
N GLU A 45 2.99 2.67 -8.91
CA GLU A 45 4.35 3.09 -9.24
C GLU A 45 5.09 3.54 -7.98
N ARG A 46 4.40 4.35 -7.16
CA ARG A 46 4.96 4.89 -5.92
C ARG A 46 4.82 3.94 -4.73
N GLY A 47 3.94 2.94 -4.81
CA GLY A 47 3.65 2.01 -3.73
C GLY A 47 2.97 2.68 -2.53
N ILE A 48 2.10 3.67 -2.76
CA ILE A 48 1.44 4.45 -1.71
C ILE A 48 -0.05 4.66 -2.01
N ALA A 49 -0.82 4.98 -0.98
CA ALA A 49 -2.20 5.46 -1.14
C ALA A 49 -2.22 6.86 -1.80
N LYS A 50 -2.87 6.99 -2.96
CA LYS A 50 -3.35 8.25 -3.54
C LYS A 50 -4.54 8.75 -2.72
N GLY A 51 -4.30 9.24 -1.50
CA GLY A 51 -5.36 9.86 -0.74
C GLY A 51 -5.78 11.20 -1.37
N PRO A 52 -7.08 11.58 -1.36
CA PRO A 52 -7.44 12.99 -1.25
C PRO A 52 -7.01 13.47 0.15
N CYS A 53 -6.57 14.73 0.26
CA CYS A 53 -6.41 15.37 1.56
C CYS A 53 -7.71 15.19 2.34
N VAL A 54 -7.66 14.46 3.45
CA VAL A 54 -8.77 14.40 4.39
C VAL A 54 -9.08 15.85 4.77
N SER A 55 -10.32 16.27 4.55
CA SER A 55 -10.84 17.65 4.58
C SER A 55 -10.61 18.47 5.87
N ASN A 56 -9.82 17.97 6.83
CA ASN A 56 -9.44 18.68 8.05
C ASN A 56 -7.93 18.82 8.27
N VAL A 57 -7.06 18.41 7.34
CA VAL A 57 -5.62 18.62 7.47
C VAL A 57 -5.08 19.23 6.18
N LYS A 58 -4.68 20.51 6.26
CA LYS A 58 -3.99 21.22 5.17
C LYS A 58 -2.79 20.40 4.71
N CYS A 59 -2.85 19.85 3.51
CA CYS A 59 -1.67 19.39 2.80
C CYS A 59 -0.95 20.64 2.28
N THR A 60 0.20 20.98 2.84
CA THR A 60 1.14 21.91 2.20
C THR A 60 2.00 21.12 1.21
N ASN A 61 2.15 21.71 0.02
CA ASN A 61 2.87 21.19 -1.16
C ASN A 61 4.26 20.61 -0.85
#